data_AF-A0A2E3U793-F1
#
_entry.id   AF-A0A2E3U793-F1
#
_cell.length_a   1.000
_cell.length_b   1.000
_cell.length_c   1.000
_cell.angle_alpha   90.00
_cell.angle_beta   90.00
_cell.angle_gamma   90.00
#
_symmetry.space_group_name_H-M   'P 1'
#
loop_
_entity.id
_entity.type
_entity.pdbx_description
1 polymer ?
#
loop_
_entity_poly.entity_id
_entity_poly.type
_entity_poly.pdbx_seq_one_letter_code
_entity_poly.pdbx_strand_id
1 'polypeptide(L)'
;MNSFKRRYPAYLLVIGLFILSGTSASAQDLSGQWRGTLVAAQYDPIDVVFNLNMAGSDAGHTGTLDIPSQFRSGLPIDSISIRDRQITIRLSSIQVEYYGNLVLADNGDVIAIEGDWSQSGEYVPLRLVASTAPG
;
A
#
# COMPACT_ATOMS: atom_id res chain seq x y z
N MET A 1 22.50 9.13 69.10
CA MET A 1 21.15 9.56 69.52
C MET A 1 20.54 10.34 68.37
N ASN A 2 19.28 10.05 68.05
CA ASN A 2 18.36 10.77 67.17
C ASN A 2 18.40 10.42 65.68
N SER A 3 17.59 9.40 65.36
CA SER A 3 17.15 9.02 64.03
C SER A 3 16.21 10.08 63.43
N PHE A 4 16.40 10.44 62.17
CA PHE A 4 15.42 11.21 61.42
C PHE A 4 14.72 10.27 60.44
N LYS A 5 13.55 9.74 60.84
CA LYS A 5 12.69 8.92 59.99
C LYS A 5 12.11 9.79 58.88
N ARG A 6 12.62 9.68 57.65
CA ARG A 6 11.95 10.22 56.47
C ARG A 6 10.68 9.40 56.22
N ARG A 7 9.53 10.04 56.42
CA ARG A 7 8.22 9.50 56.07
C ARG A 7 8.05 9.62 54.56
N TYR A 8 7.90 8.49 53.87
CA TYR A 8 7.56 8.45 52.45
C TYR A 8 6.09 8.86 52.26
N PRO A 9 5.76 9.91 51.48
CA PRO A 9 4.39 10.15 51.07
C PRO A 9 3.97 9.11 50.01
N ALA A 10 2.72 8.69 50.12
CA ALA A 10 2.11 7.57 49.42
C ALA A 10 2.12 7.72 47.89
N TYR A 11 2.32 6.60 47.20
CA TYR A 11 2.15 6.43 45.76
C TYR A 11 0.72 6.79 45.34
N LEU A 12 0.55 7.85 44.54
CA LEU A 12 -0.64 8.03 43.72
C LEU A 12 -0.40 7.33 42.38
N LEU A 13 -0.94 6.12 42.26
CA LEU A 13 -1.04 5.39 41.01
C LEU A 13 -2.12 6.07 40.15
N VAL A 14 -1.71 6.95 39.23
CA VAL A 14 -2.61 7.47 38.19
C VAL A 14 -2.69 6.42 37.09
N ILE A 15 -3.74 5.59 37.12
CA ILE A 15 -4.09 4.74 35.98
C ILE A 15 -4.71 5.67 34.94
N GLY A 16 -3.89 6.13 33.98
CA GLY A 16 -4.39 6.80 32.78
C GLY A 16 -5.11 5.78 31.90
N LEU A 17 -6.43 5.91 31.81
CA LEU A 17 -7.24 5.15 30.86
C LEU A 17 -6.93 5.67 29.45
N PHE A 18 -5.98 5.04 28.76
CA PHE A 18 -5.79 5.24 27.33
C PHE A 18 -7.00 4.62 26.61
N ILE A 19 -7.95 5.46 26.22
CA ILE A 19 -8.96 5.09 25.25
C ILE A 19 -8.20 4.93 23.93
N LEU A 20 -7.87 3.69 23.56
CA LEU A 20 -7.48 3.37 22.19
C LEU A 20 -8.72 3.62 21.33
N SER A 21 -8.83 4.82 20.78
CA SER A 21 -9.74 5.07 19.67
C SER A 21 -9.31 4.13 18.54
N GLY A 22 -9.98 3.00 18.42
CA GLY A 22 -9.86 2.13 17.27
C GLY A 22 -10.28 2.95 16.06
N THR A 23 -9.31 3.47 15.32
CA THR A 23 -9.58 3.94 13.96
C THR A 23 -10.05 2.71 13.21
N SER A 24 -11.33 2.66 12.86
CA SER A 24 -11.82 1.73 11.86
C SER A 24 -10.95 1.93 10.64
N ALA A 25 -9.99 1.04 10.41
CA ALA A 25 -9.26 0.98 9.17
C ALA A 25 -10.31 0.60 8.12
N SER A 26 -10.91 1.61 7.49
CA SER A 26 -11.58 1.38 6.22
C SER A 26 -10.49 0.83 5.31
N ALA A 27 -10.57 -0.46 5.03
CA ALA A 27 -9.76 -1.05 3.98
C ALA A 27 -10.11 -0.27 2.72
N GLN A 28 -9.15 0.51 2.21
CA GLN A 28 -9.33 1.26 0.97
C GLN A 28 -9.58 0.23 -0.13
N ASP A 29 -10.76 0.28 -0.75
CA ASP A 29 -11.07 -0.61 -1.85
C ASP A 29 -10.28 -0.17 -3.09
N LEU A 30 -9.30 -0.97 -3.46
CA LEU A 30 -8.47 -0.77 -4.65
C LEU A 30 -8.92 -1.66 -5.81
N SER A 31 -10.07 -2.32 -5.70
CA SER A 31 -10.57 -3.20 -6.76
C SER A 31 -10.80 -2.43 -8.06
N GLY A 32 -10.29 -2.94 -9.17
CA GLY A 32 -10.41 -2.31 -10.48
C GLY A 32 -9.11 -2.29 -11.26
N GLN A 33 -9.08 -1.42 -12.27
CA GLN A 33 -7.94 -1.29 -13.19
C GLN A 33 -7.11 -0.04 -12.88
N TRP A 34 -5.82 -0.25 -12.68
CA TRP A 34 -4.83 0.78 -12.39
C TRP A 34 -3.80 0.82 -13.51
N ARG A 35 -3.71 1.97 -14.19
CA ARG A 35 -2.86 2.15 -15.38
C ARG A 35 -1.72 3.10 -15.12
N GLY A 36 -0.55 2.80 -15.66
CA GLY A 36 0.59 3.70 -15.67
C GLY A 36 1.54 3.37 -16.80
N THR A 37 2.53 4.24 -17.00
CA THR A 37 3.55 4.08 -18.03
C THR A 37 4.91 4.09 -17.35
N LEU A 38 5.67 3.01 -17.51
CA LEU A 38 7.06 2.91 -17.10
C LEU A 38 7.93 3.69 -18.09
N VAL A 39 8.70 4.66 -17.58
CA VAL A 39 9.64 5.45 -18.37
C VAL A 39 11.04 5.23 -17.82
N ALA A 40 11.70 4.18 -18.30
CA ALA A 40 13.10 3.91 -18.00
C ALA A 40 13.98 4.52 -19.08
N ALA A 41 15.10 5.16 -18.71
CA ALA A 41 15.91 5.97 -19.64
C ALA A 41 16.44 5.20 -20.87
N GLN A 42 16.52 3.88 -20.78
CA GLN A 42 17.14 2.97 -21.74
C GLN A 42 16.13 2.10 -22.52
N TYR A 43 14.84 2.26 -22.25
CA TYR A 43 13.78 1.50 -22.90
C TYR A 43 12.68 2.44 -23.42
N ASP A 44 11.98 2.02 -24.47
CA ASP A 44 10.75 2.70 -24.88
C ASP A 44 9.74 2.68 -23.73
N PRO A 45 8.87 3.69 -23.61
CA PRO A 45 7.81 3.70 -22.59
C PRO A 45 6.95 2.43 -22.65
N ILE A 46 6.71 1.80 -21.50
CA ILE A 46 5.93 0.57 -21.39
C ILE A 46 4.67 0.85 -20.56
N ASP A 47 3.51 0.73 -21.20
CA ASP A 47 2.24 0.78 -20.49
C ASP A 47 2.00 -0.52 -19.71
N VAL A 48 1.53 -0.36 -18.48
CA VAL A 48 1.17 -1.45 -17.58
C VAL A 48 -0.23 -1.26 -17.04
N VAL A 49 -0.96 -2.37 -16.87
CA VAL A 49 -2.29 -2.39 -16.29
C VAL A 49 -2.34 -3.42 -15.17
N PHE A 50 -2.52 -2.95 -13.94
CA PHE A 50 -2.83 -3.81 -12.81
C PHE A 50 -4.35 -3.97 -12.70
N ASN A 51 -4.83 -5.20 -12.78
CA ASN A 51 -6.22 -5.56 -12.51
C ASN A 51 -6.28 -6.14 -11.10
N LEU A 52 -6.85 -5.40 -10.16
CA LEU A 52 -6.85 -5.74 -8.74
C LEU A 52 -8.24 -6.17 -8.28
N ASN A 53 -8.30 -7.15 -7.39
CA ASN A 53 -9.53 -7.59 -6.73
C ASN A 53 -9.25 -7.73 -5.22
N MET A 54 -9.84 -6.84 -4.42
CA MET A 54 -9.61 -6.79 -2.98
C MET A 54 -10.67 -7.59 -2.22
N ALA A 55 -10.22 -8.53 -1.39
CA ALA A 55 -11.05 -9.16 -0.36
C ALA A 55 -10.94 -8.44 1.00
N GLY A 56 -11.74 -8.85 1.99
CA GLY A 56 -11.68 -8.28 3.36
C GLY A 56 -10.38 -8.55 4.13
N SER A 57 -9.41 -9.26 3.57
CA SER A 57 -8.08 -9.47 4.13
C SER A 57 -7.03 -9.59 3.01
N ASP A 58 -5.79 -9.21 3.30
CA ASP A 58 -4.66 -9.27 2.34
C ASP A 58 -4.52 -10.66 1.69
N ALA A 59 -4.70 -11.73 2.45
CA ALA A 59 -4.55 -13.11 1.95
C ALA A 59 -5.59 -13.49 0.88
N GLY A 60 -6.69 -12.73 0.78
CA GLY A 60 -7.71 -12.89 -0.25
C GLY A 60 -7.58 -11.90 -1.40
N HIS A 61 -6.64 -10.94 -1.34
CA HIS A 61 -6.39 -10.05 -2.46
C HIS A 61 -5.81 -10.84 -3.63
N THR A 62 -6.33 -10.58 -4.82
CA THR A 62 -5.88 -11.21 -6.07
C THR A 62 -5.72 -10.15 -7.15
N GLY A 63 -5.05 -10.51 -8.23
CA GLY A 63 -4.98 -9.63 -9.39
C GLY A 63 -4.06 -10.14 -10.47
N THR A 64 -4.02 -9.39 -11.57
CA THR A 64 -3.15 -9.66 -12.71
C THR A 64 -2.47 -8.39 -13.19
N LEU A 65 -1.35 -8.58 -13.88
CA LEU A 65 -0.66 -7.55 -14.64
C LEU A 65 -0.80 -7.84 -16.14
N ASP A 66 -1.17 -6.80 -16.89
CA ASP A 66 -1.10 -6.78 -18.35
C ASP A 66 -0.02 -5.78 -18.81
N ILE A 67 0.74 -6.17 -19.84
CA ILE A 67 1.75 -5.36 -20.52
C ILE A 67 1.44 -5.42 -22.03
N PRO A 68 0.59 -4.52 -22.55
CA PRO A 68 0.03 -4.62 -23.91
C PRO A 68 1.08 -4.60 -25.03
N SER A 69 2.10 -3.74 -24.92
CA SER A 69 3.17 -3.60 -25.92
C SER A 69 4.03 -4.87 -26.06
N GLN A 70 3.99 -5.75 -25.05
CA GLN A 70 4.70 -7.02 -25.03
C GLN A 70 3.78 -8.22 -25.25
N PHE A 71 2.49 -8.01 -25.56
CA PHE A 71 1.48 -9.06 -25.71
C PHE A 71 1.39 -10.01 -24.50
N ARG A 72 1.66 -9.48 -23.30
CA ARG A 72 1.54 -10.23 -22.04
C ARG A 72 0.27 -9.76 -21.33
N SER A 73 -0.64 -10.69 -21.03
CA SER A 73 -1.83 -10.41 -20.23
C SER A 73 -2.04 -11.49 -19.20
N GLY A 74 -2.74 -11.15 -18.12
CA GLY A 74 -3.11 -12.09 -17.07
C GLY A 74 -1.94 -12.60 -16.24
N LEU A 75 -0.81 -11.87 -16.17
CA LEU A 75 0.32 -12.30 -15.34
C LEU A 75 -0.11 -12.28 -13.87
N PRO A 76 -0.11 -13.42 -13.17
CA PRO A 76 -0.68 -13.50 -11.83
C PRO A 76 0.18 -12.70 -10.84
N ILE A 77 -0.50 -11.95 -9.98
CA ILE A 77 0.11 -11.32 -8.82
C ILE A 77 0.19 -12.35 -7.68
N ASP A 78 1.35 -12.47 -7.05
CA ASP A 78 1.56 -13.42 -5.96
C ASP A 78 1.05 -12.88 -4.62
N SER A 79 1.21 -11.58 -4.38
CA SER A 79 0.75 -10.95 -3.15
C SER A 79 0.46 -9.47 -3.34
N ILE A 80 -0.56 -9.00 -2.61
CA ILE A 80 -0.92 -7.60 -2.47
C ILE A 80 -1.09 -7.37 -0.97
N SER A 81 -0.37 -6.40 -0.42
CA SER A 81 -0.53 -6.00 0.98
C SER A 81 -0.76 -4.51 1.07
N ILE A 82 -1.70 -4.12 1.94
CA ILE A 82 -2.04 -2.72 2.18
C ILE A 82 -1.87 -2.43 3.67
N ARG A 83 -0.97 -1.51 4.01
CA ARG A 83 -0.67 -1.09 5.39
C ARG A 83 -0.40 0.40 5.40
N ASP A 84 -1.02 1.14 6.32
CA ASP A 84 -0.75 2.57 6.52
C ASP A 84 -0.78 3.42 5.24
N ARG A 85 -1.74 3.15 4.35
CA ARG A 85 -1.90 3.79 3.02
C ARG A 85 -0.75 3.52 2.05
N GLN A 86 0.00 2.46 2.28
CA GLN A 86 0.99 1.93 1.36
C GLN A 86 0.51 0.61 0.81
N ILE A 87 0.77 0.38 -0.47
CA ILE A 87 0.52 -0.87 -1.16
C ILE A 87 1.85 -1.49 -1.57
N THR A 88 1.98 -2.80 -1.37
CA THR A 88 3.06 -3.59 -1.97
C THR A 88 2.45 -4.67 -2.84
N ILE A 89 2.88 -4.75 -4.10
CA ILE A 89 2.47 -5.79 -5.06
C ILE A 89 3.71 -6.58 -5.47
N ARG A 90 3.64 -7.91 -5.49
CA ARG A 90 4.75 -8.77 -5.93
C ARG A 90 4.35 -9.71 -7.06
N LEU A 91 5.21 -9.82 -8.07
CA LEU A 91 5.14 -10.80 -9.16
C LEU A 91 6.52 -11.47 -9.32
N SER A 92 6.74 -12.53 -8.56
CA SER A 92 7.99 -13.31 -8.50
C SER A 92 8.34 -13.95 -9.84
N SER A 93 7.33 -14.31 -10.64
CA SER A 93 7.51 -14.93 -11.96
C SER A 93 8.31 -14.06 -12.95
N ILE A 94 8.32 -12.74 -12.74
CA ILE A 94 9.07 -11.77 -13.54
C ILE A 94 9.97 -10.87 -12.68
N GLN A 95 10.18 -11.25 -11.41
CA GLN A 95 11.01 -10.54 -10.44
C GLN A 95 10.62 -9.06 -10.26
N VAL A 96 9.31 -8.79 -10.21
CA VAL A 96 8.75 -7.45 -10.03
C VAL A 96 8.24 -7.27 -8.61
N GLU A 97 8.55 -6.12 -8.03
CA GLU A 97 7.89 -5.58 -6.85
C GLU A 97 7.47 -4.14 -7.13
N TYR A 98 6.25 -3.76 -6.73
CA TYR A 98 5.78 -2.38 -6.79
C TYR A 98 5.47 -1.88 -5.38
N TYR A 99 6.02 -0.71 -5.05
CA TYR A 99 5.88 -0.06 -3.75
C TYR A 99 5.19 1.28 -3.92
N GLY A 100 3.95 1.40 -3.48
CA GLY A 100 3.11 2.57 -3.75
C GLY A 100 2.52 3.23 -2.51
N ASN A 101 2.31 4.54 -2.58
CA ASN A 101 1.57 5.34 -1.60
C ASN A 101 0.23 5.76 -2.20
N LEU A 102 -0.85 5.55 -1.45
CA LEU A 102 -2.22 5.81 -1.91
C LEU A 102 -2.54 7.31 -1.84
N VAL A 103 -2.94 7.88 -2.97
CA VAL A 103 -3.39 9.27 -3.11
C VAL A 103 -4.91 9.30 -3.04
N LEU A 104 -5.44 10.03 -2.05
CA LEU A 104 -6.87 10.12 -1.78
C LEU A 104 -7.46 11.43 -2.33
N ALA A 105 -8.69 11.36 -2.83
CA ALA A 105 -9.56 12.51 -2.99
C ALA A 105 -10.20 12.93 -1.66
N ASP A 106 -10.85 14.10 -1.63
CA ASP A 106 -11.48 14.66 -0.43
C ASP A 106 -12.57 13.75 0.16
N ASN A 107 -13.22 12.94 -0.68
CA ASN A 107 -14.24 11.98 -0.28
C ASN A 107 -13.66 10.68 0.30
N GLY A 108 -12.34 10.51 0.31
CA GLY A 108 -11.66 9.32 0.81
C GLY A 108 -11.41 8.23 -0.25
N ASP A 109 -11.77 8.45 -1.50
CA ASP A 109 -11.50 7.50 -2.58
C ASP A 109 -10.04 7.57 -3.02
N VAL A 110 -9.46 6.42 -3.36
CA VAL A 110 -8.11 6.36 -3.93
C VAL A 110 -8.20 6.72 -5.41
N ILE A 111 -7.53 7.79 -5.82
CA ILE A 111 -7.54 8.29 -7.20
C ILE A 111 -6.24 8.01 -7.95
N ALA A 112 -5.14 7.78 -7.21
CA ALA A 112 -3.85 7.44 -7.77
C ALA A 112 -3.00 6.67 -6.76
N ILE A 113 -1.95 6.02 -7.26
CA ILE A 113 -0.91 5.39 -6.45
C ILE A 113 0.43 5.90 -6.98
N GLU A 114 1.18 6.58 -6.11
CA GLU A 114 2.54 7.06 -6.42
C GLU A 114 3.55 6.06 -5.88
N GLY A 115 4.35 5.46 -6.75
CA GLY A 115 5.24 4.40 -6.33
C GLY A 115 6.42 4.14 -7.23
N ASP A 116 7.16 3.10 -6.87
CA ASP A 116 8.34 2.64 -7.59
C ASP A 116 8.15 1.19 -8.03
N TRP A 117 8.42 0.95 -9.30
CA TRP A 117 8.58 -0.37 -9.90
C TRP A 117 10.03 -0.83 -9.72
N SER A 118 10.21 -1.95 -9.03
CA SER A 118 11.51 -2.60 -8.83
C SER A 118 11.58 -3.87 -9.64
N GLN A 119 12.57 -3.98 -10.54
CA GLN A 119 12.81 -5.19 -11.31
C GLN A 119 14.29 -5.36 -11.63
N SER A 120 14.85 -6.54 -11.36
CA SER A 120 16.27 -6.86 -11.61
C SER A 120 17.27 -5.85 -11.01
N GLY A 121 16.91 -5.17 -9.91
CA GLY A 121 17.73 -4.17 -9.25
C GLY A 121 17.60 -2.74 -9.81
N GLU A 122 16.79 -2.52 -10.85
CA GLU A 122 16.41 -1.20 -11.34
C GLU A 122 15.13 -0.72 -10.63
N TYR A 123 15.09 0.56 -10.27
CA TYR A 123 13.92 1.23 -9.72
C TYR A 123 13.44 2.30 -10.69
N VAL A 124 12.17 2.20 -11.11
CA VAL A 124 11.52 3.11 -12.05
C VAL A 124 10.29 3.71 -11.39
N PRO A 125 10.20 5.04 -11.22
CA PRO A 125 8.99 5.68 -10.72
C PRO A 125 7.80 5.34 -11.61
N LEU A 126 6.70 4.93 -11.00
CA LEU A 126 5.47 4.54 -11.67
C LEU A 126 4.26 5.08 -10.91
N ARG A 127 3.61 6.05 -11.53
CA ARG A 127 2.30 6.53 -11.12
C ARG A 127 1.20 5.70 -11.76
N LEU A 128 0.33 5.15 -10.92
CA LEU A 128 -0.87 4.45 -11.36
C LEU A 128 -2.12 5.32 -11.16
N VAL A 129 -3.03 5.30 -12.12
CA VAL A 129 -4.31 6.01 -12.07
C VAL A 129 -5.46 5.03 -12.22
N ALA A 130 -6.50 5.20 -11.42
CA ALA A 130 -7.72 4.43 -11.54
C ALA A 130 -8.36 4.69 -12.91
N SER A 131 -8.78 3.62 -13.57
CA SER A 131 -9.33 3.70 -14.93
C SER A 131 -10.79 4.09 -14.99
N THR A 132 -11.46 4.04 -13.83
CA THR A 132 -12.82 4.54 -13.66
C THR A 132 -12.70 5.71 -12.69
N ALA A 133 -13.21 6.88 -13.09
CA ALA A 133 -13.38 7.98 -12.14
C ALA A 133 -14.27 7.49 -10.98
N PRO A 134 -14.00 7.86 -9.72
CA PRO A 134 -14.94 7.57 -8.65
C PRO A 134 -16.31 8.16 -9.04
N GLY A 135 -17.33 7.30 -9.03
CA GLY A 135 -18.72 7.68 -9.34
C GLY A 135 -19.41 8.33 -8.16
#